data_AF-A0A4Q6BPH4-F1
#
_entry.id   AF-A0A4Q6BPH4-F1
#
_cell.length_a   1.000
_cell.length_b   1.000
_cell.length_c   1.000
_cell.angle_alpha   90.00
_cell.angle_beta   90.00
_cell.angle_gamma   90.00
#
_symmetry.space_group_name_H-M   'P 1'
#
loop_
_entity.id
_entity.type
_entity.pdbx_description
1 polymer ?
#
loop_
_entity_poly.entity_id
_entity_poly.type
_entity_poly.pdbx_seq_one_letter_code
_entity_poly.pdbx_strand_id
1 'polypeptide(L)'
;HHVVIVYESATKIRAYQDGKEIYNAVVTDYSGSLNGMAHVLIGAHNLSSLFPFKGSIDEVGIWGKSMTAAEALSLYRRSANRIRYQIRSCANSDCSGEAFKGPTNNLKSTFSELYNNTTPIGMAGDVQKGAPSLTFSSFSGSGLSVSSNRYFQYRAFLESDDIQNLCTYGTAKPCSPELKDVLIGPAHYNTTVPTIASTTAVSFYNINTFTETLGSGGCGGTAKYNLSVNGTNWFYWTGTAWGAANGTYAQANTSAQINSNAAAFGAAVGRTNLYVKAFLNSNGQQACELDALTIGGNATH
;
A
#
# COMPACT_ATOMS: atom_id res chain seq x y z
N HIS A 1 -1.14 -32.74 -12.47
CA HIS A 1 0.20 -33.00 -11.90
C HIS A 1 1.22 -32.13 -12.59
N HIS A 2 2.22 -31.65 -11.86
CA HIS A 2 3.35 -30.89 -12.41
C HIS A 2 4.58 -31.78 -12.45
N VAL A 3 5.12 -32.04 -13.63
CA VAL A 3 6.27 -32.93 -13.82
C VAL A 3 7.47 -32.13 -14.34
N VAL A 4 8.63 -32.33 -13.73
CA VAL A 4 9.91 -31.77 -14.19
C VAL A 4 10.90 -32.90 -14.38
N ILE A 5 11.52 -32.99 -15.56
CA ILE A 5 12.61 -33.90 -15.83
C ILE A 5 13.85 -33.05 -16.11
N VAL A 6 14.95 -33.38 -15.43
CA VAL A 6 16.22 -32.65 -15.51
C VAL A 6 17.31 -33.60 -16.00
N TYR A 7 17.88 -33.28 -17.15
CA TYR A 7 19.17 -33.81 -17.58
C TYR A 7 20.25 -32.92 -16.97
N GLU A 8 20.81 -33.34 -15.84
CA GLU A 8 21.76 -32.55 -15.06
C GLU A 8 23.18 -32.64 -15.62
N SER A 9 23.55 -33.81 -16.12
CA SER A 9 24.80 -34.05 -16.85
C SER A 9 24.62 -35.22 -17.81
N ALA A 10 25.66 -35.54 -18.58
CA ALA A 10 25.67 -36.72 -19.46
C ALA A 10 25.34 -38.03 -18.72
N THR A 11 25.56 -38.07 -17.41
CA THR A 11 25.35 -39.28 -16.59
C THR A 11 24.35 -39.05 -15.47
N LYS A 12 23.59 -37.96 -15.45
CA LYS A 12 22.69 -37.64 -14.32
C LYS A 12 21.32 -37.18 -14.78
N ILE A 13 20.29 -37.92 -14.37
CA ILE A 13 18.88 -37.58 -14.61
C ILE A 13 18.14 -37.51 -13.28
N ARG A 14 17.31 -36.47 -13.13
CA ARG A 14 16.40 -36.30 -12.00
C ARG A 14 14.98 -36.08 -12.50
N ALA A 15 14.00 -36.57 -11.76
CA ALA A 15 12.60 -36.28 -12.04
C ALA A 15 11.86 -35.88 -10.77
N TYR A 16 10.95 -34.92 -10.93
CA TYR A 16 10.13 -34.39 -9.87
C TYR A 16 8.67 -34.47 -10.29
N GLN A 17 7.82 -34.88 -9.35
CA GLN A 17 6.37 -34.84 -9.48
C GLN A 17 5.82 -33.98 -8.35
N ASP A 18 5.03 -32.99 -8.71
CA ASP A 18 4.41 -32.03 -7.79
C ASP A 18 5.47 -31.42 -6.84
N GLY A 19 6.64 -31.07 -7.39
CA GLY A 19 7.76 -30.47 -6.66
C GLY A 19 8.59 -31.44 -5.81
N LYS A 20 8.15 -32.68 -5.60
CA LYS A 20 8.90 -33.71 -4.87
C LYS A 20 9.80 -34.50 -5.81
N GLU A 21 11.05 -34.75 -5.42
CA GLU A 21 11.92 -35.65 -6.16
C GLU A 21 11.40 -37.09 -6.07
N ILE A 22 11.17 -37.70 -7.24
CA ILE A 22 10.71 -39.09 -7.38
C ILE A 22 11.74 -39.97 -8.06
N TYR A 23 12.75 -39.38 -8.71
CA TYR A 23 13.80 -40.12 -9.40
C TYR A 23 15.12 -39.36 -9.37
N ASN A 24 16.20 -40.08 -9.11
CA ASN A 24 17.55 -39.53 -9.00
C ASN A 24 18.58 -40.60 -9.34
N ALA A 25 18.94 -40.71 -10.62
CA ALA A 25 19.80 -41.80 -11.10
C ALA A 25 21.05 -41.27 -11.76
N VAL A 26 22.14 -42.03 -11.57
CA VAL A 26 23.31 -41.95 -12.43
C VAL A 26 23.09 -42.92 -13.58
N VAL A 27 23.19 -42.46 -14.82
CA VAL A 27 23.03 -43.30 -16.00
C VAL A 27 24.38 -43.47 -16.67
N THR A 28 24.79 -44.72 -16.85
CA THR A 28 26.10 -45.08 -17.42
C THR A 28 26.09 -45.17 -18.95
N ASP A 29 24.91 -45.28 -19.56
CA ASP A 29 24.78 -45.76 -20.95
C ASP A 29 24.24 -44.71 -21.94
N TYR A 30 23.87 -43.50 -21.49
CA TYR A 30 23.51 -42.39 -22.41
C TYR A 30 24.74 -41.56 -22.76
N SER A 31 25.69 -42.16 -23.47
CA SER A 31 26.80 -41.44 -24.10
C SER A 31 26.48 -41.17 -25.57
N GLY A 32 26.41 -39.89 -25.96
CA GLY A 32 26.23 -39.49 -27.37
C GLY A 32 25.74 -38.06 -27.52
N SER A 33 25.88 -37.50 -28.73
CA SER A 33 25.23 -36.23 -29.09
C SER A 33 23.78 -36.50 -29.48
N LEU A 34 22.85 -35.67 -28.98
CA LEU A 34 21.48 -35.68 -29.48
C LEU A 34 21.51 -35.34 -30.98
N ASN A 35 21.00 -36.24 -31.82
CA ASN A 35 20.90 -35.99 -33.25
C ASN A 35 19.84 -34.90 -33.49
N GLY A 36 20.26 -33.75 -34.02
CA GLY A 36 19.38 -32.60 -34.28
C GLY A 36 18.31 -32.82 -35.34
N MET A 37 18.24 -34.00 -35.97
CA MET A 37 17.21 -34.37 -36.94
C MET A 37 15.93 -34.93 -36.31
N ALA A 38 15.89 -35.14 -34.98
CA ALA A 38 14.72 -35.69 -34.31
C ALA A 38 13.63 -34.62 -34.09
N HIS A 39 12.36 -34.99 -34.31
CA HIS A 39 11.22 -34.14 -34.00
C HIS A 39 10.99 -34.07 -32.48
N VAL A 40 10.70 -32.87 -31.96
CA VAL A 40 10.15 -32.71 -30.61
C VAL A 40 8.66 -33.00 -30.67
N LEU A 41 8.25 -34.11 -30.06
CA LEU A 41 6.86 -34.55 -30.02
C LEU A 41 6.33 -34.41 -28.59
N ILE A 42 5.14 -33.85 -28.45
CA ILE A 42 4.40 -33.75 -27.19
C ILE A 42 3.19 -34.67 -27.30
N GLY A 43 3.06 -35.62 -26.36
CA GLY A 43 1.95 -36.55 -26.31
C GLY A 43 2.04 -37.74 -27.29
N ALA A 44 3.21 -37.99 -27.90
CA ALA A 44 3.47 -39.14 -28.75
C ALA A 44 4.95 -39.56 -28.68
N HIS A 45 5.26 -40.82 -28.95
CA HIS A 45 6.62 -41.36 -28.87
C HIS A 45 7.47 -41.08 -30.11
N ASN A 46 6.96 -41.37 -31.31
CA ASN A 46 7.62 -41.04 -32.58
C ASN A 46 6.56 -40.92 -33.71
N LEU A 47 6.99 -40.56 -34.93
CA LEU A 47 6.08 -40.35 -36.07
C LEU A 47 5.49 -41.64 -36.67
N SER A 48 6.08 -42.81 -36.42
CA SER A 48 5.68 -44.09 -37.02
C SER A 48 4.95 -45.03 -36.06
N SER A 49 5.12 -44.84 -34.75
CA SER A 49 4.56 -45.57 -33.63
C SER A 49 4.16 -44.54 -32.57
N LEU A 50 2.96 -44.01 -32.72
CA LEU A 50 2.52 -42.81 -32.02
C LEU A 50 2.46 -42.99 -30.49
N PHE A 51 2.16 -44.19 -29.96
CA PHE A 51 1.94 -44.44 -28.52
C PHE A 51 1.33 -43.23 -27.79
N PRO A 52 0.13 -42.80 -28.20
CA PRO A 52 -0.38 -41.49 -27.82
C PRO A 52 -0.62 -41.40 -26.32
N PHE A 53 -0.24 -40.26 -25.75
CA PHE A 53 -0.59 -39.92 -24.38
C PHE A 53 -2.10 -39.73 -24.27
N LYS A 54 -2.73 -40.53 -23.41
CA LYS A 54 -4.17 -40.43 -23.14
C LYS A 54 -4.40 -39.51 -21.93
N GLY A 55 -4.45 -38.21 -22.18
CA GLY A 55 -4.71 -37.19 -21.16
C GLY A 55 -4.69 -35.78 -21.75
N SER A 56 -4.83 -34.77 -20.89
CA SER A 56 -4.62 -33.36 -21.24
C SER A 56 -3.24 -32.89 -20.75
N ILE A 57 -2.65 -31.97 -21.51
CA ILE A 57 -1.42 -31.27 -21.15
C ILE A 57 -1.74 -29.78 -21.21
N ASP A 58 -1.70 -29.13 -20.05
CA ASP A 58 -2.10 -27.73 -19.94
C ASP A 58 -0.94 -26.79 -20.35
N GLU A 59 0.29 -27.08 -19.90
CA GLU A 59 1.49 -26.28 -20.15
C GLU A 59 2.73 -27.16 -20.40
N VAL A 60 3.62 -26.71 -21.28
CA VAL A 60 4.93 -27.34 -21.55
C VAL A 60 6.02 -26.27 -21.62
N GLY A 61 7.11 -26.49 -20.90
CA GLY A 61 8.31 -25.67 -20.95
C GLY A 61 9.57 -26.51 -21.19
N ILE A 62 10.52 -25.96 -21.94
CA ILE A 62 11.85 -26.56 -22.19
C ILE A 62 12.89 -25.49 -21.93
N TRP A 63 13.90 -25.81 -21.12
CA TRP A 63 14.96 -24.87 -20.73
C TRP A 63 16.31 -25.34 -21.24
N GLY A 64 17.11 -24.41 -21.78
CA GLY A 64 18.50 -24.66 -22.18
C GLY A 64 19.49 -24.74 -21.01
N LYS A 65 19.01 -25.04 -19.80
CA LYS A 65 19.82 -25.19 -18.58
C LYS A 65 19.29 -26.32 -17.70
N SER A 66 20.19 -26.95 -16.95
CA SER A 66 19.80 -27.85 -15.86
C SER A 66 19.18 -27.05 -14.71
N MET A 67 18.04 -27.52 -14.19
CA MET A 67 17.37 -26.90 -13.04
C MET A 67 17.79 -27.59 -11.75
N THR A 68 18.05 -26.80 -10.71
CA THR A 68 18.22 -27.30 -9.35
C THR A 68 16.90 -27.80 -8.77
N ALA A 69 16.97 -28.61 -7.70
CA ALA A 69 15.76 -29.05 -6.97
C ALA A 69 14.92 -27.87 -6.46
N ALA A 70 15.56 -26.80 -6.00
CA ALA A 70 14.87 -25.60 -5.52
C ALA A 70 14.14 -24.86 -6.65
N GLU A 71 14.71 -24.81 -7.85
CA GLU A 71 14.05 -24.23 -9.03
C GLU A 71 12.87 -25.07 -9.50
N ALA A 72 13.02 -26.40 -9.56
CA ALA A 72 11.92 -27.31 -9.89
C ALA A 72 10.76 -27.20 -8.89
N LEU A 73 11.07 -27.11 -7.59
CA LEU A 73 10.08 -26.86 -6.54
C LEU A 73 9.43 -25.48 -6.68
N SER A 74 10.20 -24.46 -7.06
CA SER A 74 9.67 -23.11 -7.26
C SER A 74 8.70 -23.02 -8.45
N LEU A 75 8.97 -23.74 -9.54
CA LEU A 75 8.03 -23.86 -10.67
C LEU A 75 6.71 -24.50 -10.24
N TYR A 76 6.79 -25.62 -9.52
CA TYR A 76 5.59 -26.27 -8.97
C TYR A 76 4.81 -25.33 -8.05
N ARG A 77 5.49 -24.66 -7.11
CA ARG A 77 4.81 -23.78 -6.15
C ARG A 77 4.12 -22.60 -6.83
N ARG A 78 4.61 -22.11 -7.96
CA ARG A 78 3.96 -21.05 -8.74
C ARG A 78 2.64 -21.47 -9.38
N SER A 79 2.50 -22.75 -9.72
CA SER A 79 1.23 -23.29 -10.27
C SER A 79 0.29 -23.76 -9.16
N ALA A 80 0.83 -24.33 -8.08
CA ALA A 80 0.06 -24.88 -6.98
C ALA A 80 -0.51 -23.84 -6.01
N ASN A 81 0.17 -22.69 -5.81
CA ASN A 81 -0.22 -21.68 -4.84
C ASN A 81 -0.77 -20.43 -5.53
N ARG A 82 -1.88 -19.90 -5.03
CA ARG A 82 -2.52 -18.69 -5.56
C ARG A 82 -2.88 -17.73 -4.44
N ILE A 83 -2.59 -16.45 -4.65
CA ILE A 83 -3.00 -15.38 -3.75
C ILE A 83 -3.93 -14.45 -4.52
N ARG A 84 -5.13 -14.26 -3.99
CA ARG A 84 -6.14 -13.42 -4.62
C ARG A 84 -6.61 -12.34 -3.67
N TYR A 85 -6.94 -11.17 -4.17
CA TYR A 85 -7.35 -10.03 -3.36
C TYR A 85 -8.67 -9.42 -3.82
N GLN A 86 -9.40 -8.86 -2.86
CA GLN A 86 -10.44 -7.87 -3.11
C GLN A 86 -10.29 -6.71 -2.15
N ILE A 87 -10.75 -5.55 -2.59
CA ILE A 87 -10.60 -4.29 -1.87
C ILE A 87 -11.94 -3.57 -1.75
N ARG A 88 -12.03 -2.69 -0.78
CA ARG A 88 -13.07 -1.65 -0.68
C ARG A 88 -12.49 -0.41 -0.04
N SER A 89 -12.98 0.74 -0.46
CA SER A 89 -12.69 2.06 0.11
C SER A 89 -13.99 2.64 0.62
N CYS A 90 -14.00 3.25 1.80
CA CYS A 90 -15.23 3.58 2.51
C CYS A 90 -15.10 4.84 3.39
N ALA A 91 -16.20 5.58 3.52
CA ALA A 91 -16.26 6.80 4.33
C ALA A 91 -16.30 6.52 5.84
N ASN A 92 -16.88 5.38 6.24
CA ASN A 92 -17.02 4.94 7.64
C ASN A 92 -15.88 3.99 8.04
N SER A 93 -15.45 4.00 9.30
CA SER A 93 -14.33 3.19 9.79
C SER A 93 -14.52 1.68 9.68
N ASP A 94 -15.77 1.21 9.64
CA ASP A 94 -16.12 -0.21 9.55
C ASP A 94 -16.33 -0.71 8.10
N CYS A 95 -16.33 0.20 7.12
CA CYS A 95 -16.74 -0.05 5.74
C CYS A 95 -18.11 -0.74 5.57
N SER A 96 -19.06 -0.59 6.49
CA SER A 96 -20.35 -1.31 6.45
C SER A 96 -21.22 -0.98 5.21
N GLY A 97 -21.05 0.21 4.63
CA GLY A 97 -21.80 0.67 3.44
C GLY A 97 -21.22 0.28 2.08
N GLU A 98 -20.02 -0.30 2.03
CA GLU A 98 -19.30 -0.52 0.77
C GLU A 98 -19.02 -2.01 0.53
N ALA A 99 -19.36 -2.50 -0.66
CA ALA A 99 -19.07 -3.88 -1.06
C ALA A 99 -17.57 -4.04 -1.42
N PHE A 100 -17.01 -5.21 -1.11
CA PHE A 100 -15.73 -5.63 -1.68
C PHE A 100 -15.83 -5.75 -3.21
N LYS A 101 -14.73 -5.44 -3.89
CA LYS A 101 -14.66 -5.46 -5.35
C LYS A 101 -13.32 -6.05 -5.80
N GLY A 102 -13.37 -6.84 -6.86
CA GLY A 102 -12.21 -7.18 -7.67
C GLY A 102 -12.09 -6.27 -8.90
N PRO A 103 -11.26 -6.66 -9.89
CA PRO A 103 -10.95 -5.84 -11.06
C PRO A 103 -12.15 -5.50 -11.95
N THR A 104 -13.27 -6.23 -11.85
CA THR A 104 -14.48 -5.98 -12.64
C THR A 104 -15.59 -5.28 -11.84
N ASN A 105 -15.22 -4.52 -10.81
CA ASN A 105 -16.14 -3.74 -9.97
C ASN A 105 -17.24 -4.57 -9.26
N ASN A 106 -16.98 -5.84 -8.97
CA ASN A 106 -17.95 -6.73 -8.34
C ASN A 106 -17.29 -7.73 -7.37
N LEU A 107 -18.11 -8.41 -6.58
CA LEU A 107 -17.70 -9.38 -5.58
C LEU A 107 -17.22 -10.73 -6.15
N LYS A 108 -17.40 -10.98 -7.46
CA LYS A 108 -17.10 -12.26 -8.10
C LYS A 108 -15.69 -12.33 -8.67
N SER A 109 -15.09 -11.19 -9.01
CA SER A 109 -13.69 -11.11 -9.47
C SER A 109 -12.73 -10.87 -8.33
N THR A 110 -11.49 -11.29 -8.49
CA THR A 110 -10.40 -11.05 -7.54
C THR A 110 -9.16 -10.58 -8.28
N PHE A 111 -8.41 -9.65 -7.72
CA PHE A 111 -7.06 -9.33 -8.21
C PHE A 111 -6.13 -10.51 -7.92
N SER A 112 -5.17 -10.74 -8.80
CA SER A 112 -4.10 -11.73 -8.65
C SER A 112 -2.89 -11.31 -9.49
N GLU A 113 -1.77 -11.98 -9.28
CA GLU A 113 -0.56 -11.81 -10.09
C GLU A 113 -0.77 -12.07 -11.59
N LEU A 114 -1.81 -12.80 -11.98
CA LEU A 114 -2.18 -13.01 -13.39
C LEU A 114 -2.52 -11.70 -14.11
N TYR A 115 -2.81 -10.62 -13.39
CA TYR A 115 -3.03 -9.31 -13.99
C TYR A 115 -1.73 -8.50 -14.18
N ASN A 116 -0.57 -9.02 -13.81
CA ASN A 116 0.73 -8.38 -13.94
C ASN A 116 1.31 -8.49 -15.36
N ASN A 117 0.53 -8.02 -16.35
CA ASN A 117 0.91 -8.00 -17.76
C ASN A 117 0.85 -6.58 -18.31
N THR A 118 1.45 -6.36 -19.48
CA THR A 118 1.35 -5.07 -20.19
C THR A 118 -0.09 -4.70 -20.54
N THR A 119 -0.97 -5.69 -20.67
CA THR A 119 -2.42 -5.49 -20.81
C THR A 119 -3.17 -6.24 -19.68
N PRO A 120 -3.38 -5.59 -18.52
CA PRO A 120 -4.00 -6.25 -17.37
C PRO A 120 -5.41 -6.77 -17.67
N ILE A 121 -6.27 -5.96 -18.29
CA ILE A 121 -7.62 -6.40 -18.66
C ILE A 121 -7.51 -7.51 -19.71
N GLY A 122 -8.08 -8.67 -19.40
CA GLY A 122 -7.97 -9.86 -20.25
C GLY A 122 -6.70 -10.69 -20.03
N MET A 123 -5.82 -10.30 -19.09
CA MET A 123 -4.58 -11.02 -18.75
C MET A 123 -3.72 -11.30 -19.99
N ALA A 124 -3.51 -10.26 -20.81
CA ALA A 124 -2.90 -10.37 -22.13
C ALA A 124 -1.60 -9.56 -22.24
N GLY A 125 -0.86 -9.79 -23.33
CA GLY A 125 0.43 -9.16 -23.57
C GLY A 125 1.57 -9.84 -22.82
N ASP A 126 2.65 -9.09 -22.62
CA ASP A 126 3.85 -9.61 -21.96
C ASP A 126 3.73 -9.53 -20.44
N VAL A 127 4.21 -10.57 -19.76
CA VAL A 127 4.33 -10.58 -18.30
C VAL A 127 5.35 -9.52 -17.87
N GLN A 128 4.96 -8.66 -16.94
CA GLN A 128 5.86 -7.64 -16.40
C GLN A 128 6.89 -8.28 -15.46
N LYS A 129 8.16 -7.93 -15.65
CA LYS A 129 9.27 -8.42 -14.82
C LYS A 129 9.27 -7.69 -13.47
N GLY A 130 9.48 -8.43 -12.38
CA GLY A 130 9.57 -7.88 -11.03
C GLY A 130 8.41 -8.32 -10.13
N ALA A 131 8.24 -7.61 -9.02
CA ALA A 131 7.10 -7.83 -8.14
C ALA A 131 5.80 -7.36 -8.82
N PRO A 132 4.68 -8.10 -8.69
CA PRO A 132 3.40 -7.68 -9.25
C PRO A 132 2.97 -6.30 -8.76
N SER A 133 2.62 -5.41 -9.69
CA SER A 133 2.11 -4.07 -9.37
C SER A 133 0.82 -3.81 -10.14
N LEU A 134 -0.29 -3.72 -9.41
CA LEU A 134 -1.63 -3.59 -9.99
C LEU A 134 -2.21 -2.21 -9.69
N THR A 135 -2.03 -1.28 -10.62
CA THR A 135 -2.64 0.06 -10.51
C THR A 135 -4.14 -0.02 -10.81
N PHE A 136 -5.00 0.44 -9.89
CA PHE A 136 -6.46 0.36 -10.07
C PHE A 136 -6.96 1.10 -11.32
N SER A 137 -6.31 2.17 -11.76
CA SER A 137 -6.67 2.89 -13.00
C SER A 137 -6.57 2.03 -14.25
N SER A 138 -5.70 1.02 -14.26
CA SER A 138 -5.55 0.07 -15.37
C SER A 138 -6.77 -0.84 -15.56
N PHE A 139 -7.71 -0.86 -14.61
CA PHE A 139 -8.94 -1.66 -14.65
C PHE A 139 -10.19 -0.79 -14.85
N SER A 140 -10.04 0.51 -15.13
CA SER A 140 -11.17 1.39 -15.44
C SER A 140 -11.99 0.90 -16.65
N GLY A 141 -11.32 0.29 -17.64
CA GLY A 141 -11.98 -0.32 -18.80
C GLY A 141 -12.86 -1.53 -18.47
N SER A 142 -12.66 -2.20 -17.33
CA SER A 142 -13.54 -3.25 -16.81
C SER A 142 -14.58 -2.71 -15.81
N GLY A 143 -14.73 -1.38 -15.74
CA GLY A 143 -15.68 -0.67 -14.90
C GLY A 143 -15.24 -0.50 -13.44
N LEU A 144 -13.99 -0.84 -13.08
CA LEU A 144 -13.51 -0.65 -11.72
C LEU A 144 -13.57 0.83 -11.33
N SER A 145 -14.25 1.11 -10.21
CA SER A 145 -14.25 2.42 -9.59
C SER A 145 -13.96 2.29 -8.10
N VAL A 146 -12.91 2.98 -7.66
CA VAL A 146 -12.45 3.05 -6.28
C VAL A 146 -12.39 4.52 -5.89
N SER A 147 -13.33 4.96 -5.05
CA SER A 147 -13.35 6.32 -4.53
C SER A 147 -12.20 6.54 -3.55
N SER A 148 -11.68 7.77 -3.51
CA SER A 148 -10.77 8.17 -2.43
C SER A 148 -11.58 8.37 -1.16
N ASN A 149 -11.36 7.54 -0.15
CA ASN A 149 -11.96 7.68 1.17
C ASN A 149 -10.91 7.53 2.27
N ARG A 150 -11.27 7.96 3.48
CA ARG A 150 -10.41 7.88 4.67
C ARG A 150 -10.08 6.45 5.09
N TYR A 151 -10.99 5.50 4.85
CA TYR A 151 -10.83 4.12 5.29
C TYR A 151 -10.85 3.18 4.09
N PHE A 152 -10.15 2.06 4.23
CA PHE A 152 -10.20 0.97 3.26
C PHE A 152 -10.05 -0.35 3.98
N GLN A 153 -10.47 -1.41 3.31
CA GLN A 153 -10.24 -2.78 3.75
C GLN A 153 -9.86 -3.62 2.54
N TYR A 154 -9.06 -4.64 2.78
CA TYR A 154 -8.76 -5.68 1.80
C TYR A 154 -9.07 -7.04 2.42
N ARG A 155 -9.29 -8.03 1.56
CA ARG A 155 -9.31 -9.44 1.95
C ARG A 155 -8.39 -10.21 1.02
N ALA A 156 -7.63 -11.12 1.60
CA ALA A 156 -6.77 -12.05 0.89
C ALA A 156 -7.40 -13.44 0.91
N PHE A 157 -7.39 -14.10 -0.25
CA PHE A 157 -7.72 -15.51 -0.39
C PHE A 157 -6.42 -16.24 -0.69
N LEU A 158 -6.05 -17.16 0.20
CA LEU A 158 -4.85 -17.97 0.08
C LEU A 158 -5.28 -19.39 -0.31
N GLU A 159 -4.90 -19.82 -1.50
CA GLU A 159 -5.24 -21.14 -2.04
C GLU A 159 -4.00 -21.95 -2.32
N SER A 160 -4.10 -23.25 -2.11
CA SER A 160 -3.07 -24.21 -2.47
C SER A 160 -3.70 -25.51 -2.95
N ASP A 161 -3.25 -25.98 -4.10
CA ASP A 161 -3.49 -27.34 -4.59
C ASP A 161 -2.36 -28.29 -4.17
N ASP A 162 -1.43 -27.85 -3.31
CA ASP A 162 -0.31 -28.67 -2.90
C ASP A 162 -0.79 -29.87 -2.07
N ILE A 163 -0.35 -31.05 -2.47
CA ILE A 163 -0.65 -32.32 -1.80
C ILE A 163 0.58 -32.95 -1.14
N GLN A 164 1.75 -32.33 -1.28
CA GLN A 164 3.01 -32.84 -0.78
C GLN A 164 3.30 -32.35 0.64
N ASN A 165 4.18 -33.04 1.35
CA ASN A 165 4.60 -32.65 2.71
C ASN A 165 5.97 -31.95 2.70
N LEU A 166 6.15 -30.97 1.81
CA LEU A 166 7.43 -30.28 1.59
C LEU A 166 7.58 -28.97 2.38
N CYS A 167 6.52 -28.52 3.06
CA CYS A 167 6.58 -27.37 3.97
C CYS A 167 6.49 -27.82 5.43
N THR A 168 7.11 -27.06 6.34
CA THR A 168 7.12 -27.37 7.77
C THR A 168 6.48 -26.24 8.54
N TYR A 169 5.29 -26.50 9.06
CA TYR A 169 4.56 -25.62 9.98
C TYR A 169 4.52 -26.29 11.36
N GLY A 170 5.71 -26.46 11.96
CA GLY A 170 5.94 -27.34 13.10
C GLY A 170 6.03 -28.83 12.74
N THR A 171 5.17 -29.30 11.82
CA THR A 171 5.25 -30.65 11.20
C THR A 171 5.18 -30.53 9.68
N ALA A 172 5.56 -31.60 8.98
CA ALA A 172 5.51 -31.66 7.52
C ALA A 172 4.05 -31.62 7.02
N LYS A 173 3.75 -30.69 6.10
CA LYS A 173 2.40 -30.38 5.59
C LYS A 173 2.44 -29.92 4.13
N PRO A 174 1.28 -29.95 3.44
CA PRO A 174 1.02 -29.15 2.24
C PRO A 174 1.51 -27.72 2.37
N CYS A 175 2.26 -27.24 1.39
CA CYS A 175 2.61 -25.83 1.33
C CYS A 175 1.37 -24.99 1.05
N SER A 176 1.32 -23.79 1.61
CA SER A 176 0.30 -22.79 1.30
C SER A 176 0.94 -21.41 1.22
N PRO A 177 0.32 -20.44 0.50
CA PRO A 177 0.79 -19.07 0.54
C PRO A 177 0.64 -18.48 1.95
N GLU A 178 1.56 -17.59 2.32
CA GLU A 178 1.55 -16.90 3.61
C GLU A 178 1.63 -15.39 3.38
N LEU A 179 0.86 -14.63 4.16
CA LEU A 179 0.96 -13.18 4.21
C LEU A 179 1.87 -12.79 5.39
N LYS A 180 3.08 -12.32 5.11
CA LYS A 180 4.09 -12.00 6.14
C LYS A 180 3.97 -10.57 6.66
N ASP A 181 3.75 -9.62 5.77
CA ASP A 181 3.65 -8.21 6.12
C ASP A 181 2.72 -7.49 5.14
N VAL A 182 2.14 -6.38 5.61
CA VAL A 182 1.25 -5.52 4.83
C VAL A 182 1.63 -4.08 5.10
N LEU A 183 2.27 -3.47 4.10
CA LEU A 183 2.61 -2.06 4.13
C LEU A 183 1.50 -1.23 3.49
N ILE A 184 1.05 -0.21 4.21
CA ILE A 184 0.07 0.77 3.73
C ILE A 184 0.80 2.09 3.56
N GLY A 185 0.78 2.65 2.35
CA GLY A 185 1.41 3.92 2.07
C GLY A 185 0.89 4.62 0.82
N PRO A 186 1.30 5.89 0.59
CA PRO A 186 2.03 6.71 1.55
C PRO A 186 1.17 7.11 2.76
N ALA A 187 1.79 7.60 3.83
CA ALA A 187 1.03 8.20 4.93
C ALA A 187 0.26 9.41 4.40
N HIS A 188 -1.06 9.41 4.59
CA HIS A 188 -1.92 10.53 4.24
C HIS A 188 -2.38 11.22 5.51
N TYR A 189 -2.02 12.49 5.66
CA TYR A 189 -2.42 13.31 6.80
C TYR A 189 -3.66 14.15 6.47
N ASN A 190 -4.46 14.42 7.49
CA ASN A 190 -5.71 15.16 7.31
C ASN A 190 -5.46 16.62 6.90
N THR A 191 -6.01 17.03 5.76
CA THR A 191 -5.91 18.40 5.22
C THR A 191 -7.12 19.29 5.55
N THR A 192 -8.08 18.82 6.36
CA THR A 192 -9.28 19.60 6.73
C THR A 192 -9.02 20.74 7.73
N VAL A 193 -7.77 20.97 8.11
CA VAL A 193 -7.34 22.04 9.04
C VAL A 193 -8.12 22.03 10.37
N PRO A 194 -7.97 20.99 11.22
CA PRO A 194 -8.59 20.98 12.53
C PRO A 194 -8.15 22.18 13.38
N THR A 195 -9.02 22.61 14.29
CA THR A 195 -8.74 23.72 15.20
C THR A 195 -8.78 23.28 16.66
N ILE A 196 -7.96 23.93 17.48
CA ILE A 196 -7.91 23.75 18.93
C ILE A 196 -7.96 25.14 19.56
N ALA A 197 -8.87 25.38 20.50
CA ALA A 197 -9.01 26.67 21.18
C ALA A 197 -8.80 26.49 22.68
N SER A 198 -8.13 27.45 23.31
CA SER A 198 -8.02 27.50 24.76
C SER A 198 -9.41 27.68 25.39
N THR A 199 -9.72 26.87 26.39
CA THR A 199 -10.97 26.99 27.18
C THR A 199 -10.80 27.91 28.39
N THR A 200 -9.56 28.14 28.79
CA THR A 200 -9.20 28.99 29.93
C THR A 200 -8.49 30.24 29.41
N ALA A 201 -8.94 31.40 29.88
CA ALA A 201 -8.28 32.67 29.62
C ALA A 201 -6.97 32.81 30.39
N VAL A 202 -6.04 33.57 29.82
CA VAL A 202 -4.94 34.20 30.58
C VAL A 202 -5.13 35.71 30.59
N SER A 203 -4.92 36.36 31.74
CA SER A 203 -4.95 37.82 31.82
C SER A 203 -3.80 38.42 31.02
N PHE A 204 -4.05 39.51 30.30
CA PHE A 204 -3.03 40.18 29.50
C PHE A 204 -3.28 41.68 29.42
N TYR A 205 -2.20 42.45 29.36
CA TYR A 205 -2.20 43.88 29.07
C TYR A 205 -1.49 44.15 27.72
N ASN A 206 -0.32 43.55 27.52
CA ASN A 206 0.42 43.56 26.25
C ASN A 206 0.88 42.15 25.91
N ILE A 207 1.00 41.85 24.62
CA ILE A 207 1.63 40.64 24.10
C ILE A 207 2.97 41.05 23.49
N ASN A 208 4.06 40.59 24.09
CA ASN A 208 5.43 40.88 23.68
C ASN A 208 6.00 39.74 22.83
N THR A 209 5.67 38.50 23.15
CA THR A 209 6.11 37.31 22.42
C THR A 209 4.97 36.32 22.24
N PHE A 210 5.00 35.64 21.12
CA PHE A 210 4.09 34.58 20.72
C PHE A 210 4.92 33.49 20.03
N THR A 211 5.29 32.46 20.78
CA THR A 211 6.22 31.43 20.33
C THR A 211 5.50 30.09 20.25
N GLU A 212 5.47 29.51 19.06
CA GLU A 212 5.02 28.13 18.85
C GLU A 212 6.22 27.17 18.95
N THR A 213 5.98 26.00 19.52
CA THR A 213 6.88 24.85 19.43
C THR A 213 6.13 23.75 18.71
N LEU A 214 6.56 23.44 17.49
CA LEU A 214 6.00 22.32 16.71
C LEU A 214 6.55 20.99 17.21
N GLY A 215 5.73 19.96 17.12
CA GLY A 215 6.13 18.59 17.43
C GLY A 215 7.06 18.00 16.39
N SER A 216 7.49 16.76 16.62
CA SER A 216 8.45 16.07 15.73
C SER A 216 7.91 15.83 14.32
N GLY A 217 6.59 15.75 14.13
CA GLY A 217 5.94 15.73 12.82
C GLY A 217 5.90 17.08 12.09
N GLY A 218 6.30 18.17 12.77
CA GLY A 218 6.29 19.53 12.25
C GLY A 218 4.88 20.01 11.87
N CYS A 219 4.80 20.98 10.96
CA CYS A 219 3.54 21.38 10.35
C CYS A 219 3.78 21.94 8.94
N GLY A 220 3.74 21.05 7.94
CA GLY A 220 4.15 21.38 6.56
C GLY A 220 3.22 22.35 5.84
N GLY A 221 1.96 22.49 6.31
CA GLY A 221 1.04 23.52 5.85
C GLY A 221 1.01 24.76 6.76
N THR A 222 1.89 24.86 7.75
CA THR A 222 2.03 25.95 8.73
C THR A 222 0.85 26.11 9.70
N ALA A 223 1.16 26.17 11.00
CA ALA A 223 0.16 26.49 12.02
C ALA A 223 -0.20 27.98 11.97
N LYS A 224 -1.48 28.30 12.18
CA LYS A 224 -1.96 29.68 12.28
C LYS A 224 -2.86 29.85 13.49
N TYR A 225 -3.11 31.09 13.87
CA TYR A 225 -3.81 31.41 15.11
C TYR A 225 -4.80 32.58 14.96
N ASN A 226 -5.86 32.52 15.76
CA ASN A 226 -6.68 33.67 16.10
C ASN A 226 -6.57 33.97 17.59
N LEU A 227 -6.70 35.25 17.92
CA LEU A 227 -6.75 35.74 19.30
C LEU A 227 -8.19 36.15 19.66
N SER A 228 -8.55 36.08 20.93
CA SER A 228 -9.86 36.52 21.41
C SER A 228 -9.77 37.06 22.84
N VAL A 229 -10.66 37.99 23.17
CA VAL A 229 -10.79 38.55 24.52
C VAL A 229 -11.96 37.98 25.33
N ASN A 230 -12.77 37.13 24.71
CA ASN A 230 -14.00 36.61 25.30
C ASN A 230 -14.27 35.13 24.95
N GLY A 231 -13.36 34.46 24.24
CA GLY A 231 -13.47 33.06 23.83
C GLY A 231 -14.51 32.78 22.73
N THR A 232 -15.25 33.80 22.28
CA THR A 232 -16.36 33.66 21.31
C THR A 232 -16.11 34.45 20.03
N ASN A 233 -15.71 35.72 20.15
CA ASN A 233 -15.33 36.58 19.04
C ASN A 233 -13.82 36.45 18.79
N TRP A 234 -13.46 35.98 17.60
CA TRP A 234 -12.08 35.71 17.22
C TRP A 234 -11.56 36.80 16.28
N PHE A 235 -10.28 37.11 16.38
CA PHE A 235 -9.64 38.19 15.64
C PHE A 235 -8.34 37.72 14.98
N TYR A 236 -8.03 38.37 13.86
CA TYR A 236 -6.79 38.19 13.11
C TYR A 236 -6.30 39.55 12.61
N TRP A 237 -5.00 39.68 12.40
CA TRP A 237 -4.38 40.79 11.72
C TRP A 237 -4.66 40.72 10.22
N THR A 238 -5.34 41.75 9.70
CA THR A 238 -5.76 41.86 8.29
C THR A 238 -4.63 42.30 7.36
N GLY A 239 -3.48 42.69 7.91
CA GLY A 239 -2.41 43.42 7.22
C GLY A 239 -2.33 44.89 7.65
N THR A 240 -3.43 45.46 8.14
CA THR A 240 -3.50 46.88 8.55
C THR A 240 -4.08 47.09 9.95
N ALA A 241 -4.96 46.20 10.42
CA ALA A 241 -5.60 46.29 11.73
C ALA A 241 -5.98 44.89 12.25
N TRP A 242 -6.34 44.81 13.53
CA TRP A 242 -6.99 43.62 14.08
C TRP A 242 -8.47 43.63 13.71
N GLY A 243 -8.89 42.65 12.88
CA GLY A 243 -10.25 42.50 12.39
C GLY A 243 -10.89 41.19 12.84
N ALA A 244 -12.22 41.11 12.76
CA ALA A 244 -12.97 39.91 13.11
C ALA A 244 -12.62 38.76 12.14
N ALA A 245 -12.36 37.57 12.69
CA ALA A 245 -12.12 36.35 11.94
C ALA A 245 -13.41 35.57 11.74
N ASN A 246 -13.61 35.02 10.55
CA ASN A 246 -14.72 34.14 10.19
C ASN A 246 -14.52 32.68 10.60
N GLY A 247 -13.46 32.39 11.37
CA GLY A 247 -13.13 31.04 11.83
C GLY A 247 -12.49 30.14 10.76
N THR A 248 -11.98 30.69 9.66
CA THR A 248 -11.27 29.93 8.62
C THR A 248 -9.76 30.14 8.69
N TYR A 249 -8.99 29.19 8.15
CA TYR A 249 -7.52 29.29 8.04
C TYR A 249 -7.02 30.51 7.24
N ALA A 250 -7.85 31.01 6.31
CA ALA A 250 -7.52 32.18 5.51
C ALA A 250 -7.51 33.47 6.35
N GLN A 251 -8.33 33.54 7.40
CA GLN A 251 -8.42 34.66 8.33
C GLN A 251 -7.77 34.29 9.67
N ALA A 252 -6.54 33.79 9.59
CA ALA A 252 -5.69 33.48 10.72
C ALA A 252 -4.25 33.92 10.41
N ASN A 253 -3.43 34.08 11.43
CA ASN A 253 -2.06 34.58 11.29
C ASN A 253 -1.03 33.56 11.75
N THR A 254 0.14 33.59 11.14
CA THR A 254 1.31 32.85 11.66
C THR A 254 1.78 33.46 12.98
N SER A 255 2.53 32.69 13.78
CA SER A 255 3.18 33.22 14.99
C SER A 255 4.04 34.45 14.71
N ALA A 256 4.77 34.49 13.58
CA ALA A 256 5.54 35.64 13.15
C ALA A 256 4.68 36.90 12.93
N GLN A 257 3.54 36.75 12.23
CA GLN A 257 2.60 37.86 12.01
C GLN A 257 2.00 38.37 13.33
N ILE A 258 1.73 37.47 14.29
CA ILE A 258 1.25 37.86 15.61
C ILE A 258 2.35 38.62 16.36
N ASN A 259 3.57 38.10 16.42
CA ASN A 259 4.70 38.78 17.07
C ASN A 259 4.90 40.21 16.56
N SER A 260 4.75 40.46 15.26
CA SER A 260 4.90 41.80 14.70
C SER A 260 3.78 42.78 15.05
N ASN A 261 2.58 42.30 15.39
CA ASN A 261 1.38 43.14 15.46
C ASN A 261 0.61 43.05 16.79
N ALA A 262 0.98 42.13 17.70
CA ALA A 262 0.21 41.87 18.91
C ALA A 262 0.27 42.99 19.96
N ALA A 263 1.26 43.88 19.89
CA ALA A 263 1.29 45.09 20.72
C ALA A 263 0.05 46.00 20.51
N ALA A 264 -0.51 46.01 19.29
CA ALA A 264 -1.71 46.78 18.97
C ALA A 264 -3.02 46.04 19.33
N PHE A 265 -2.96 44.75 19.65
CA PHE A 265 -4.16 43.93 19.87
C PHE A 265 -5.00 44.44 21.04
N GLY A 266 -4.39 44.63 22.21
CA GLY A 266 -5.10 45.08 23.41
C GLY A 266 -5.74 46.46 23.26
N ALA A 267 -5.14 47.36 22.48
CA ALA A 267 -5.72 48.67 22.18
C ALA A 267 -6.93 48.56 21.21
N ALA A 268 -6.90 47.61 20.29
CA ALA A 268 -7.95 47.42 19.28
C ALA A 268 -9.18 46.70 19.82
N VAL A 269 -9.01 45.72 20.72
CA VAL A 269 -10.10 44.81 21.15
C VAL A 269 -10.33 44.76 22.66
N GLY A 270 -9.50 45.43 23.45
CA GLY A 270 -9.56 45.42 24.92
C GLY A 270 -8.52 44.51 25.57
N ARG A 271 -8.32 44.68 26.89
CA ARG A 271 -7.25 44.06 27.69
C ARG A 271 -7.79 43.29 28.90
N THR A 272 -8.77 42.42 28.68
CA THR A 272 -9.38 41.64 29.77
C THR A 272 -8.73 40.27 29.89
N ASN A 273 -8.98 39.43 28.89
CA ASN A 273 -8.58 38.02 28.85
C ASN A 273 -7.96 37.73 27.49
N LEU A 274 -7.08 36.74 27.40
CA LEU A 274 -6.56 36.25 26.14
C LEU A 274 -6.92 34.78 25.98
N TYR A 275 -7.56 34.48 24.86
CA TYR A 275 -7.78 33.15 24.35
C TYR A 275 -7.07 33.00 23.01
N VAL A 276 -6.63 31.79 22.70
CA VAL A 276 -5.99 31.48 21.42
C VAL A 276 -6.67 30.28 20.78
N LYS A 277 -6.89 30.36 19.47
CA LYS A 277 -7.32 29.26 18.63
C LYS A 277 -6.24 28.96 17.61
N ALA A 278 -5.68 27.76 17.66
CA ALA A 278 -4.76 27.25 16.67
C ALA A 278 -5.51 26.55 15.53
N PHE A 279 -4.99 26.70 14.32
CA PHE A 279 -5.40 26.00 13.11
C PHE A 279 -4.24 25.14 12.64
N LEU A 280 -4.43 23.83 12.59
CA LEU A 280 -3.38 22.86 12.30
C LEU A 280 -3.46 22.41 10.84
N ASN A 281 -2.70 23.06 9.96
CA ASN A 281 -2.75 22.79 8.53
C ASN A 281 -1.66 21.80 8.10
N SER A 282 -2.05 20.58 7.75
CA SER A 282 -1.16 19.62 7.08
C SER A 282 -1.20 19.80 5.57
N ASN A 283 -0.07 19.59 4.90
CA ASN A 283 0.02 19.53 3.44
C ASN A 283 -0.36 18.13 2.86
N GLY A 284 -0.85 17.22 3.70
CA GLY A 284 -1.22 15.85 3.34
C GLY A 284 -0.07 14.84 3.38
N GLN A 285 1.18 15.29 3.47
CA GLN A 285 2.37 14.43 3.45
C GLN A 285 3.05 14.30 4.82
N GLN A 286 2.82 15.26 5.72
CA GLN A 286 3.31 15.23 7.10
C GLN A 286 2.22 15.66 8.08
N ALA A 287 2.37 15.30 9.35
CA ALA A 287 1.47 15.79 10.40
C ALA A 287 1.54 17.32 10.54
N CYS A 288 0.57 17.89 11.24
CA CYS A 288 0.67 19.23 11.81
C CYS A 288 0.52 19.12 13.33
N GLU A 289 1.64 19.19 14.03
CA GLU A 289 1.76 18.95 15.47
C GLU A 289 2.20 20.23 16.18
N LEU A 290 1.45 20.63 17.19
CA LEU A 290 1.75 21.75 18.07
C LEU A 290 1.98 21.20 19.48
N ASP A 291 3.23 21.20 19.94
CA ASP A 291 3.60 20.67 21.26
C ASP A 291 3.40 21.73 22.35
N ALA A 292 3.71 22.98 22.04
CA ALA A 292 3.52 24.09 22.96
C ALA A 292 3.21 25.40 22.25
N LEU A 293 2.47 26.25 22.96
CA LEU A 293 2.31 27.66 22.62
C LEU A 293 2.63 28.48 23.87
N THR A 294 3.65 29.33 23.77
CA THR A 294 4.08 30.21 24.85
C THR A 294 3.80 31.66 24.47
N ILE A 295 3.08 32.37 25.33
CA ILE A 295 2.75 33.78 25.13
C ILE A 295 3.42 34.56 26.27
N GLY A 296 4.30 35.49 25.92
CA GLY A 296 4.98 36.35 26.88
C GLY A 296 4.44 37.78 26.80
N GLY A 297 4.30 38.40 27.96
CA GLY A 297 3.93 39.82 28.08
C GLY A 297 3.57 40.19 29.51
N ASN A 298 3.04 41.40 29.68
CA ASN A 298 2.61 41.91 30.98
C ASN A 298 1.11 41.65 31.16
N ALA A 299 0.72 41.24 32.37
CA ALA A 299 -0.69 41.06 32.76
C ALA A 299 -1.30 42.32 33.40
N THR A 300 -0.47 43.30 33.76
CA THR A 300 -0.87 44.54 34.44
C THR A 300 -0.14 45.73 33.83
N HIS A 301 -0.68 46.91 34.11
CA HIS A 301 -0.25 48.20 33.56
C HIS A 301 1.11 48.66 34.08
#